data_AF-A0A3M6VWM4-F1
#
_entry.id   AF-A0A3M6VWM4-F1
#
_cell.length_a   1.000
_cell.length_b   1.000
_cell.length_c   1.000
_cell.angle_alpha   90.00
_cell.angle_beta   90.00
_cell.angle_gamma   90.00
#
_symmetry.space_group_name_H-M   'P 1'
#
loop_
_entity.id
_entity.type
_entity.pdbx_description
1 polymer ?
#
loop_
_entity_poly.entity_id
_entity_poly.type
_entity_poly.pdbx_seq_one_letter_code
_entity_poly.pdbx_strand_id
1 'polypeptide(L)'
;MRDWRLAESFQELLDLNRKFLRGESKRSCYHSAPIFDETVALVPGLLRLHDYGMLTMESQPGTAPPPTWTKCPCCSDERWVQTQQRPFLMFIIPFHDKVPEEVIRRFLVELLIDDNFYAHVWRDEGSCRWEKCRKKIRTASSFPQEWATHTRKEAEKKEDLASAELRHQQLLDLQCGCETTIFKTYDNVMEDANPLLVRVLAKSWEETDLQALVENAAIRAGVQPLYADAADE
;
A
#
# COMPACT_ATOMS: atom_id res chain seq x y z
N MET A 1 11.36 -5.39 23.07
CA MET A 1 10.82 -5.21 21.71
C MET A 1 11.76 -4.24 21.02
N ARG A 2 12.50 -4.66 19.98
CA ARG A 2 13.40 -3.75 19.26
C ARG A 2 12.56 -2.61 18.69
N ASP A 3 12.94 -1.38 18.98
CA ASP A 3 12.35 -0.20 18.36
C ASP A 3 12.71 -0.25 16.87
N TRP A 4 11.73 -0.02 15.99
CA TRP A 4 11.93 0.01 14.54
C TRP A 4 13.04 0.98 14.12
N ARG A 5 13.28 2.03 14.92
CA ARG A 5 14.36 3.01 14.71
C ARG A 5 15.76 2.44 14.85
N LEU A 6 15.87 1.22 15.37
CA LEU A 6 17.14 0.50 15.56
C LEU A 6 17.37 -0.56 14.49
N ALA A 7 16.54 -0.62 13.43
CA ALA A 7 16.78 -1.52 12.32
C ALA A 7 18.09 -1.14 11.60
N GLU A 8 18.96 -2.11 11.41
CA GLU A 8 20.29 -1.94 10.80
C GLU A 8 20.31 -2.38 9.33
N SER A 9 19.24 -3.01 8.85
CA SER A 9 19.12 -3.46 7.46
C SER A 9 17.67 -3.45 6.97
N PHE A 10 17.50 -3.50 5.64
CA PHE A 10 16.18 -3.61 5.04
C PHE A 10 15.49 -4.94 5.41
N GLN A 11 16.25 -6.02 5.57
CA GLN A 11 15.74 -7.30 6.08
C GLN A 11 15.12 -7.14 7.46
N GLU A 12 15.80 -6.46 8.39
CA GLU A 12 15.26 -6.25 9.74
C GLU A 12 13.96 -5.42 9.72
N LEU A 13 13.82 -4.46 8.78
CA LEU A 13 12.55 -3.73 8.60
C LEU A 13 11.43 -4.66 8.14
N LEU A 14 11.70 -5.59 7.22
CA LEU A 14 10.73 -6.60 6.81
C LEU A 14 10.34 -7.50 7.98
N ASP A 15 11.31 -8.01 8.73
CA ASP A 15 11.06 -8.91 9.87
C ASP A 15 10.23 -8.24 10.97
N LEU A 16 10.52 -6.97 11.27
CA LEU A 16 9.70 -6.17 12.18
C LEU A 16 8.26 -6.00 11.65
N ASN A 17 8.09 -5.84 10.34
CA ASN A 17 6.77 -5.73 9.73
C ASN A 17 6.00 -7.04 9.70
N ARG A 18 6.69 -8.17 9.52
CA ARG A 18 6.11 -9.51 9.67
C ARG A 18 5.54 -9.69 11.07
N LYS A 19 6.31 -9.32 12.11
CA LYS A 19 5.84 -9.35 13.51
C LYS A 19 4.62 -8.46 13.75
N PHE A 20 4.59 -7.29 13.13
CA PHE A 20 3.43 -6.40 13.19
C PHE A 20 2.19 -7.01 12.52
N LEU A 21 2.32 -7.53 11.30
CA LEU A 21 1.22 -8.17 10.56
C LEU A 21 0.71 -9.44 11.25
N ARG A 22 1.58 -10.17 11.96
CA ARG A 22 1.21 -11.33 12.80
C ARG A 22 0.59 -10.94 14.15
N GLY A 23 0.55 -9.65 14.49
CA GLY A 23 0.03 -9.15 15.76
C GLY A 23 0.97 -9.32 16.96
N GLU A 24 2.22 -9.75 16.74
CA GLU A 24 3.27 -9.89 17.75
C GLU A 24 3.81 -8.51 18.20
N SER A 25 3.70 -7.51 17.32
CA SER A 25 3.92 -6.09 17.62
C SER A 25 2.62 -5.32 17.46
N LYS A 26 2.35 -4.39 18.39
CA LYS A 26 1.17 -3.50 18.34
C LYS A 26 1.35 -2.28 17.43
N ARG A 27 2.56 -2.08 16.89
CA ARG A 27 2.94 -0.90 16.10
C ARG A 27 3.91 -1.27 14.99
N SER A 28 3.81 -0.56 13.87
CA SER A 28 4.80 -0.51 12.81
C SER A 28 5.46 0.86 12.72
N CYS A 29 6.41 1.00 11.80
CA CYS A 29 7.05 2.28 11.48
C CYS A 29 6.09 3.34 10.87
N TYR A 30 4.94 2.92 10.37
CA TYR A 30 3.95 3.78 9.70
C TYR A 30 2.59 3.79 10.39
N HIS A 31 2.33 2.85 11.32
CA HIS A 31 1.05 2.74 12.01
C HIS A 31 1.23 2.54 13.51
N SER A 32 0.47 3.30 14.30
CA SER A 32 0.60 3.32 15.77
C SER A 32 -0.42 2.46 16.51
N ALA A 33 -1.27 1.74 15.78
CA ALA A 33 -2.31 0.85 16.28
C ALA A 33 -2.20 -0.54 15.63
N PRO A 34 -2.90 -1.57 16.16
CA PRO A 34 -3.03 -2.86 15.49
C PRO A 34 -3.59 -2.72 14.07
N ILE A 35 -3.38 -3.76 13.26
CA ILE A 35 -4.04 -3.87 11.94
C ILE A 35 -5.56 -3.85 12.10
N PHE A 36 -6.27 -3.34 11.10
CA PHE A 36 -7.72 -3.40 11.05
C PHE A 36 -8.20 -4.82 10.76
N ASP A 37 -9.41 -5.16 11.20
CA ASP A 37 -10.00 -6.50 10.97
C ASP A 37 -10.06 -6.85 9.48
N GLU A 38 -10.32 -5.88 8.61
CA GLU A 38 -10.35 -6.09 7.14
C GLU A 38 -8.98 -6.52 6.58
N THR A 39 -7.87 -6.15 7.24
CA THR A 39 -6.51 -6.48 6.82
C THR A 39 -6.14 -7.92 7.17
N VAL A 40 -6.79 -8.54 8.17
CA VAL A 40 -6.45 -9.89 8.66
C VAL A 40 -6.48 -10.93 7.55
N ALA A 41 -7.47 -10.87 6.67
CA ALA A 41 -7.58 -11.79 5.53
C ALA A 41 -6.46 -11.61 4.48
N LEU A 42 -5.85 -10.42 4.42
CA LEU A 42 -4.78 -10.10 3.47
C LEU A 42 -3.40 -10.50 3.99
N VAL A 43 -3.23 -10.67 5.31
CA VAL A 43 -1.93 -10.92 5.96
C VAL A 43 -1.11 -12.03 5.29
N PRO A 44 -1.66 -13.21 4.94
CA PRO A 44 -0.88 -14.24 4.26
C PRO A 44 -0.26 -13.77 2.94
N GLY A 45 -0.99 -13.00 2.14
CA GLY A 45 -0.48 -12.42 0.90
C GLY A 45 0.53 -11.31 1.14
N LEU A 46 0.28 -10.44 2.13
CA LEU A 46 1.22 -9.36 2.49
C LEU A 46 2.57 -9.92 2.96
N LEU A 47 2.56 -11.01 3.74
CA LEU A 47 3.78 -11.68 4.19
C LEU A 47 4.56 -12.32 3.03
N ARG A 48 3.89 -12.93 2.05
CA ARG A 48 4.56 -13.48 0.85
C ARG A 48 5.31 -12.38 0.09
N LEU A 49 4.71 -11.20 -0.05
CA LEU A 49 5.37 -10.07 -0.72
C LEU A 49 6.65 -9.61 -0.02
N HIS A 50 6.75 -9.79 1.30
CA HIS A 50 7.97 -9.45 2.04
C HIS A 50 9.15 -10.32 1.62
N ASP A 51 8.91 -11.57 1.18
CA ASP A 51 9.98 -12.47 0.70
C ASP A 51 10.65 -11.92 -0.57
N TYR A 52 9.93 -11.12 -1.35
CA TYR A 52 10.41 -10.42 -2.55
C TYR A 52 10.95 -9.00 -2.26
N GLY A 53 11.08 -8.63 -0.97
CA GLY A 53 11.61 -7.32 -0.55
C GLY A 53 10.58 -6.19 -0.59
N MET A 54 9.28 -6.50 -0.63
CA MET A 54 8.23 -5.48 -0.65
C MET A 54 7.72 -5.22 0.76
N LEU A 55 8.18 -4.13 1.38
CA LEU A 55 7.71 -3.70 2.70
C LEU A 55 6.31 -3.08 2.58
N THR A 56 5.27 -3.87 2.85
CA THR A 56 3.86 -3.43 2.75
C THR A 56 3.49 -2.42 3.84
N MET A 57 2.77 -1.35 3.49
CA MET A 57 2.42 -0.27 4.41
C MET A 57 0.90 -0.11 4.58
N GLU A 58 0.18 0.02 3.47
CA GLU A 58 -1.27 0.19 3.48
C GLU A 58 -1.90 -0.83 2.54
N SER A 59 -3.06 -1.34 2.93
CA SER A 59 -3.81 -2.29 2.11
C SER A 59 -5.29 -2.21 2.45
N GLN A 60 -6.14 -2.36 1.46
CA GLN A 60 -7.57 -2.56 1.65
C GLN A 60 -8.08 -3.65 0.69
N PRO A 61 -9.00 -4.52 1.15
CA PRO A 61 -9.63 -5.51 0.29
C PRO A 61 -10.65 -4.86 -0.67
N GLY A 62 -11.06 -5.62 -1.68
CA GLY A 62 -12.27 -5.31 -2.43
C GLY A 62 -13.47 -5.75 -1.59
N THR A 63 -14.36 -4.81 -1.23
CA THR A 63 -15.55 -5.13 -0.45
C THR A 63 -16.75 -4.40 -1.01
N ALA A 64 -17.90 -5.09 -1.08
CA ALA A 64 -19.19 -4.50 -1.39
C ALA A 64 -20.18 -4.84 -0.26
N PRO A 65 -19.96 -4.32 0.96
CA PRO A 65 -20.81 -4.62 2.10
C PRO A 65 -22.28 -4.26 1.83
N PRO A 66 -23.23 -4.93 2.50
CA PRO A 66 -24.64 -4.59 2.40
C PRO A 66 -24.87 -3.16 2.89
N PRO A 67 -25.94 -2.48 2.42
CA PRO A 67 -26.30 -1.16 2.90
C PRO A 67 -26.41 -1.08 4.43
N THR A 68 -25.80 -0.04 5.00
CA THR A 68 -25.86 0.26 6.42
C THR A 68 -26.63 1.55 6.67
N TRP A 69 -27.38 1.60 7.76
CA TRP A 69 -28.03 2.82 8.20
C TRP A 69 -27.03 3.63 9.04
N THR A 70 -26.90 4.92 8.74
CA THR A 70 -25.97 5.84 9.40
C THR A 70 -26.71 7.09 9.85
N LYS A 71 -26.35 7.60 11.04
CA LYS A 71 -26.83 8.87 11.59
C LYS A 71 -25.64 9.80 11.77
N CYS A 72 -25.70 11.05 11.28
CA CYS A 72 -24.59 11.97 11.55
C CYS A 72 -24.50 12.18 13.07
N PRO A 73 -23.31 12.07 13.67
CA PRO A 73 -23.12 12.47 15.06
C PRO A 73 -23.38 13.98 15.28
N CYS A 74 -23.29 14.75 14.19
CA CYS A 74 -23.29 16.20 14.16
C CYS A 74 -24.67 16.85 13.94
N CYS A 75 -25.64 16.09 13.40
CA CYS A 75 -26.95 16.61 13.00
C CYS A 75 -28.00 15.48 13.00
N SER A 76 -29.26 15.83 12.77
CA SER A 76 -30.36 14.87 12.69
C SER A 76 -30.43 14.10 11.36
N ASP A 77 -29.43 14.23 10.49
CA ASP A 77 -29.43 13.55 9.19
C ASP A 77 -29.22 12.05 9.38
N GLU A 78 -30.18 11.29 8.88
CA GLU A 78 -30.20 9.84 8.88
C GLU A 78 -30.27 9.36 7.43
N ARG A 79 -29.37 8.48 7.04
CA ARG A 79 -29.27 7.99 5.66
C ARG A 79 -28.78 6.56 5.61
N TRP A 80 -29.31 5.83 4.65
CA TRP A 80 -28.73 4.57 4.20
C TRP A 80 -27.52 4.86 3.33
N VAL A 81 -26.46 4.10 3.56
CA VAL A 81 -25.18 4.22 2.86
C VAL A 81 -24.76 2.85 2.37
N GLN A 82 -24.26 2.79 1.15
CA GLN A 82 -23.51 1.64 0.66
C GLN A 82 -22.17 2.14 0.16
N THR A 83 -21.09 1.66 0.78
CA THR A 83 -19.71 1.98 0.39
C THR A 83 -19.08 0.73 -0.19
N GLN A 84 -18.54 0.80 -1.40
CA GLN A 84 -17.73 -0.25 -2.00
C GLN A 84 -16.26 0.17 -1.95
N GLN A 85 -15.41 -0.69 -1.42
CA GLN A 85 -13.95 -0.52 -1.43
C GLN A 85 -13.37 -1.21 -2.67
N ARG A 86 -12.37 -0.57 -3.25
CA ARG A 86 -11.56 -1.12 -4.33
C ARG A 86 -10.27 -1.72 -3.77
N PRO A 87 -9.83 -2.91 -4.22
CA PRO A 87 -8.56 -3.46 -3.75
C PRO A 87 -7.40 -2.49 -4.02
N PHE A 88 -6.63 -2.21 -2.98
CA PHE A 88 -5.48 -1.31 -3.04
C PHE A 88 -4.35 -1.83 -2.14
N LEU A 89 -3.12 -1.58 -2.58
CA LEU A 89 -1.91 -1.98 -1.88
C LEU A 89 -0.83 -0.90 -2.04
N MET A 90 -0.13 -0.59 -0.95
CA MET A 90 1.03 0.28 -0.93
C MET A 90 2.21 -0.46 -0.30
N PHE A 91 3.38 -0.35 -0.92
CA PHE A 91 4.61 -0.94 -0.40
C PHE A 91 5.85 -0.15 -0.81
N ILE A 92 6.93 -0.36 -0.05
CA ILE A 92 8.27 0.12 -0.39
C ILE A 92 9.08 -1.06 -0.95
N ILE A 93 9.88 -0.80 -1.98
CA ILE A 93 10.88 -1.75 -2.48
C ILE A 93 12.26 -1.08 -2.53
N PRO A 94 13.35 -1.76 -2.11
CA PRO A 94 14.69 -1.20 -2.19
C PRO A 94 15.15 -1.21 -3.65
N PHE A 95 15.69 -0.09 -4.13
CA PHE A 95 16.28 -0.04 -5.47
C PHE A 95 17.72 -0.55 -5.47
N HIS A 96 18.43 -0.38 -4.35
CA HIS A 96 19.80 -0.90 -4.15
C HIS A 96 19.82 -1.81 -2.93
N ASP A 97 19.79 -3.13 -3.13
CA ASP A 97 19.96 -4.13 -2.07
C ASP A 97 20.22 -5.53 -2.70
N LYS A 98 19.70 -6.62 -2.14
CA LYS A 98 19.84 -8.00 -2.61
C LYS A 98 19.33 -8.24 -4.03
N VAL A 99 18.28 -7.54 -4.47
CA VAL A 99 17.70 -7.70 -5.82
C VAL A 99 18.46 -6.81 -6.81
N PRO A 100 18.97 -7.35 -7.94
CA PRO A 100 19.67 -6.54 -8.92
C PRO A 100 18.81 -5.40 -9.49
N GLU A 101 19.39 -4.22 -9.66
CA GLU A 101 18.68 -3.02 -10.18
C GLU A 101 17.94 -3.27 -11.51
N GLU A 102 18.55 -4.03 -12.43
CA GLU A 102 17.94 -4.38 -13.72
C GLU A 102 16.64 -5.17 -13.52
N VAL A 103 16.63 -6.08 -12.54
CA VAL A 103 15.45 -6.87 -12.20
C VAL A 103 14.37 -5.98 -11.58
N ILE A 104 14.74 -5.05 -10.70
CA ILE A 104 13.82 -4.05 -10.15
C ILE A 104 13.23 -3.18 -11.27
N ARG A 105 14.04 -2.69 -12.21
CA ARG A 105 13.56 -1.90 -13.36
C ARG A 105 12.54 -2.66 -14.19
N ARG A 106 12.80 -3.95 -14.48
CA ARG A 106 11.82 -4.80 -15.18
C ARG A 106 10.55 -4.98 -14.38
N PHE A 107 10.64 -5.17 -13.06
CA PHE A 107 9.48 -5.28 -12.19
C PHE A 107 8.62 -4.01 -12.21
N LEU A 108 9.23 -2.83 -12.15
CA LEU A 108 8.49 -1.57 -12.27
C LEU A 108 7.77 -1.45 -13.61
N VAL A 109 8.38 -1.92 -14.70
CA VAL A 109 7.72 -1.98 -16.02
C VAL A 109 6.53 -2.93 -15.99
N GLU A 110 6.69 -4.15 -15.50
CA GLU A 110 5.60 -5.13 -15.35
C GLU A 110 4.42 -4.55 -14.56
N LEU A 111 4.68 -3.82 -13.47
CA LEU A 111 3.64 -3.17 -12.69
C LEU A 111 2.89 -2.08 -13.48
N LEU A 112 3.62 -1.27 -14.26
CA LEU A 112 3.04 -0.14 -14.99
C LEU A 112 2.20 -0.58 -16.19
N ILE A 113 2.45 -1.77 -16.74
CA ILE A 113 1.75 -2.30 -17.92
C ILE A 113 0.75 -3.41 -17.61
N ASP A 114 0.56 -3.79 -16.33
CA ASP A 114 -0.32 -4.92 -15.98
C ASP A 114 -1.78 -4.65 -16.38
N ASP A 115 -2.44 -5.70 -16.88
CA ASP A 115 -3.81 -5.62 -17.36
C ASP A 115 -4.84 -5.60 -16.22
N ASN A 116 -4.47 -6.05 -15.01
CA ASN A 116 -5.40 -6.27 -13.89
C ASN A 116 -5.38 -5.15 -12.85
N PHE A 117 -4.33 -4.32 -12.82
CA PHE A 117 -4.21 -3.22 -11.88
C PHE A 117 -3.52 -2.00 -12.50
N TYR A 118 -3.68 -0.85 -11.85
CA TYR A 118 -2.89 0.35 -12.09
C TYR A 118 -1.76 0.43 -11.06
N ALA A 119 -0.64 1.02 -11.44
CA ALA A 119 0.50 1.24 -10.56
C ALA A 119 0.95 2.69 -10.60
N HIS A 120 1.38 3.20 -9.46
CA HIS A 120 2.02 4.51 -9.31
C HIS A 120 3.32 4.31 -8.53
N VAL A 121 4.44 4.61 -9.19
CA VAL A 121 5.78 4.54 -8.62
C VAL A 121 6.23 5.95 -8.28
N TRP A 122 6.75 6.13 -7.08
CA TRP A 122 7.29 7.38 -6.58
C TRP A 122 8.73 7.15 -6.11
N ARG A 123 9.65 8.02 -6.54
CA ARG A 123 11.06 7.98 -6.17
C ARG A 123 11.52 9.34 -5.66
N ASP A 124 12.26 9.32 -4.55
CA ASP A 124 13.03 10.48 -4.10
C ASP A 124 14.38 10.50 -4.82
N GLU A 125 14.65 11.52 -5.63
CA GLU A 125 15.98 11.74 -6.21
C GLU A 125 16.70 12.93 -5.55
N GLY A 126 16.21 13.42 -4.41
CA GLY A 126 16.82 14.55 -3.73
C GLY A 126 17.89 14.13 -2.73
N SER A 127 19.15 14.51 -2.97
CA SER A 127 20.12 14.67 -1.90
C SER A 127 20.08 16.10 -1.38
N CYS A 128 20.13 16.28 -0.07
CA CYS A 128 20.01 17.59 0.54
C CYS A 128 21.10 17.79 1.59
N ARG A 129 22.14 18.58 1.27
CA ARG A 129 23.12 19.04 2.27
C ARG A 129 22.54 20.05 3.28
N TRP A 130 21.35 20.61 3.01
CA TRP A 130 20.72 21.67 3.80
C TRP A 130 19.21 21.47 3.78
N GLU A 131 18.57 21.15 4.90
CA GLU A 131 17.15 20.74 5.13
C GLU A 131 16.01 21.51 4.41
N LYS A 132 16.30 22.46 3.53
CA LYS A 132 15.36 23.39 2.88
C LYS A 132 15.22 23.24 1.35
N CYS A 133 15.96 22.35 0.68
CA CYS A 133 15.77 22.17 -0.77
C CYS A 133 14.53 21.31 -1.08
N ARG A 134 13.78 21.71 -2.11
CA ARG A 134 12.69 20.87 -2.66
C ARG A 134 13.30 19.58 -3.19
N LYS A 135 12.84 18.45 -2.62
CA LYS A 135 13.15 17.10 -3.13
C LYS A 135 12.74 17.02 -4.59
N LYS A 136 13.64 16.54 -5.46
CA LYS A 136 13.30 16.26 -6.85
C LYS A 136 12.56 14.93 -6.88
N ILE A 137 11.24 15.02 -6.92
CA ILE A 137 10.37 13.86 -6.98
C ILE A 137 10.30 13.38 -8.43
N ARG A 138 10.46 12.08 -8.65
CA ARG A 138 10.10 11.44 -9.93
C ARG A 138 8.98 10.45 -9.71
N THR A 139 7.99 10.50 -10.60
CA THR A 139 6.88 9.56 -10.60
C THR A 139 6.70 8.92 -11.97
N ALA A 140 6.16 7.70 -11.97
CA ALA A 140 5.63 7.03 -13.15
C ALA A 140 4.28 6.41 -12.75
N SER A 141 3.25 6.57 -13.58
CA SER A 141 1.90 6.16 -13.20
C SER A 141 1.12 5.64 -14.40
N SER A 142 0.42 4.52 -14.20
CA SER A 142 -0.62 4.02 -15.09
C SER A 142 -2.04 4.30 -14.58
N PHE A 143 -2.17 5.00 -13.43
CA PHE A 143 -3.49 5.41 -12.93
C PHE A 143 -4.20 6.30 -13.97
N PRO A 144 -5.51 6.12 -14.19
CA PRO A 144 -6.29 7.01 -15.03
C PRO A 144 -6.38 8.41 -14.40
N GLN A 145 -6.73 9.42 -15.21
CA GLN A 145 -6.91 10.79 -14.73
C GLN A 145 -7.94 10.86 -13.59
N GLU A 146 -9.03 10.12 -13.74
CA GLU A 146 -10.04 9.90 -12.71
C GLU A 146 -9.92 8.47 -12.18
N TRP A 147 -9.56 8.36 -10.91
CA TRP A 147 -9.49 7.08 -10.18
C TRP A 147 -10.15 7.25 -8.81
N ALA A 148 -10.42 6.14 -8.11
CA ALA A 148 -10.96 6.17 -6.75
C ALA A 148 -10.66 4.86 -6.04
N THR A 149 -10.49 4.92 -4.72
CA THR A 149 -10.40 3.72 -3.86
C THR A 149 -11.75 3.30 -3.31
N HIS A 150 -12.75 4.18 -3.37
CA HIS A 150 -14.09 3.92 -2.85
C HIS A 150 -15.15 4.44 -3.81
N THR A 151 -16.29 3.75 -3.85
CA THR A 151 -17.54 4.36 -4.29
C THR A 151 -18.55 4.38 -3.15
N ARG A 152 -19.47 5.35 -3.20
CA ARG A 152 -20.49 5.53 -2.18
C ARG A 152 -21.82 5.91 -2.81
N LYS A 153 -22.87 5.21 -2.38
CA LYS A 153 -24.28 5.57 -2.62
C LYS A 153 -24.93 5.95 -1.29
N GLU A 154 -25.81 6.94 -1.33
CA GLU A 154 -26.53 7.42 -0.16
C GLU A 154 -28.01 7.68 -0.52
N ALA A 155 -28.94 7.33 0.38
CA ALA A 155 -30.35 7.62 0.23
C ALA A 155 -31.06 7.71 1.59
N GLU A 156 -32.19 8.41 1.67
CA GLU A 156 -32.99 8.48 2.90
C GLU A 156 -33.64 7.13 3.24
N LYS A 157 -34.06 6.36 2.22
CA LYS A 157 -34.63 5.03 2.37
C LYS A 157 -33.74 3.96 1.73
N LYS A 158 -33.76 2.75 2.31
CA LYS A 158 -32.96 1.62 1.83
C LYS A 158 -33.29 1.21 0.40
N GLU A 159 -34.58 1.24 0.04
CA GLU A 159 -35.08 0.87 -1.28
C GLU A 159 -34.57 1.78 -2.41
N ASP A 160 -34.31 3.05 -2.10
CA ASP A 160 -33.88 4.05 -3.08
C ASP A 160 -32.37 3.98 -3.39
N LEU A 161 -31.58 3.23 -2.60
CA LEU A 161 -30.13 3.12 -2.77
C LEU A 161 -29.72 2.52 -4.11
N ALA A 162 -30.51 1.61 -4.67
CA ALA A 162 -30.16 0.99 -5.96
C ALA A 162 -30.05 2.06 -7.07
N SER A 163 -30.95 3.05 -7.04
CA SER A 163 -31.03 4.17 -7.98
C SER A 163 -30.26 5.43 -7.56
N ALA A 164 -29.68 5.45 -6.36
CA ALA A 164 -28.94 6.61 -5.87
C ALA A 164 -27.68 6.90 -6.71
N GLU A 165 -27.31 8.19 -6.76
CA GLU A 165 -26.09 8.66 -7.42
C GLU A 165 -24.86 7.95 -6.85
N LEU A 166 -24.01 7.42 -7.74
CA LEU A 166 -22.74 6.80 -7.37
C LEU A 166 -21.65 7.86 -7.29
N ARG A 167 -21.11 8.09 -6.10
CA ARG A 167 -20.01 9.02 -5.87
C ARG A 167 -18.69 8.27 -5.78
N HIS A 168 -17.70 8.73 -6.52
CA HIS A 168 -16.33 8.22 -6.45
C HIS A 168 -15.54 9.02 -5.43
N GLN A 169 -14.79 8.35 -4.55
CA GLN A 169 -13.99 9.00 -3.52
C GLN A 169 -12.52 8.60 -3.65
N GLN A 170 -11.66 9.62 -3.81
CA GLN A 170 -10.21 9.52 -3.70
C GLN A 170 -9.82 9.80 -2.25
N LEU A 171 -9.57 8.74 -1.49
CA LEU A 171 -9.12 8.87 -0.09
C LEU A 171 -7.59 8.90 0.05
N LEU A 172 -6.87 8.96 -1.07
CA LEU A 172 -5.42 9.01 -1.13
C LEU A 172 -4.98 10.14 -2.06
N ASP A 173 -3.86 10.77 -1.74
CA ASP A 173 -3.20 11.73 -2.63
C ASP A 173 -1.86 11.13 -3.07
N LEU A 174 -1.76 10.76 -4.35
CA LEU A 174 -0.55 10.15 -4.93
C LEU A 174 0.68 11.06 -4.83
N GLN A 175 0.49 12.37 -4.66
CA GLN A 175 1.53 13.38 -4.51
C GLN A 175 1.80 13.74 -3.04
N CYS A 176 1.05 13.19 -2.06
CA CYS A 176 1.33 13.48 -0.65
C CYS A 176 2.69 12.93 -0.25
N GLY A 177 3.61 13.85 0.07
CA GLY A 177 4.92 13.50 0.62
C GLY A 177 4.84 13.01 2.08
N CYS A 178 3.68 13.06 2.72
CA CYS A 178 3.48 12.61 4.10
C CYS A 178 3.89 11.14 4.28
N GLU A 179 3.54 10.27 3.33
CA GLU A 179 3.88 8.85 3.33
C GLU A 179 5.39 8.61 3.18
N THR A 180 6.13 9.59 2.65
CA THR A 180 7.60 9.53 2.48
C THR A 180 8.37 9.96 3.73
N THR A 181 7.67 10.36 4.80
CA THR A 181 8.31 10.64 6.11
C THR A 181 8.96 9.40 6.69
N ILE A 182 8.50 8.20 6.30
CA ILE A 182 9.14 6.94 6.64
C ILE A 182 10.60 6.91 6.16
N PHE A 183 10.91 7.42 4.95
CA PHE A 183 12.28 7.46 4.44
C PHE A 183 13.21 8.25 5.34
N LYS A 184 12.72 9.38 5.88
CA LYS A 184 13.49 10.22 6.81
C LYS A 184 13.70 9.60 8.18
N THR A 185 12.79 8.73 8.60
CA THR A 185 12.81 8.16 9.96
C THR A 185 13.89 7.08 10.08
N TYR A 186 14.34 6.53 8.95
CA TYR A 186 15.29 5.42 8.86
C TYR A 186 16.45 5.78 7.92
N ASP A 187 16.92 7.03 8.00
CA ASP A 187 17.80 7.66 7.01
C ASP A 187 18.93 6.72 6.56
N ASN A 188 19.66 6.03 7.45
CA ASN A 188 20.75 5.15 7.01
C ASN A 188 20.25 3.97 6.14
N VAL A 189 19.29 3.19 6.62
CA VAL A 189 18.78 2.01 5.90
C VAL A 189 18.06 2.41 4.61
N MET A 190 17.27 3.49 4.65
CA MET A 190 16.51 3.97 3.49
C MET A 190 17.41 4.74 2.51
N GLU A 191 18.43 5.47 2.96
CA GLU A 191 19.39 6.11 2.05
C GLU A 191 20.19 5.07 1.29
N ASP A 192 20.69 4.04 1.99
CA ASP A 192 21.41 2.92 1.38
C ASP A 192 20.53 2.14 0.39
N ALA A 193 19.26 1.89 0.76
CA ALA A 193 18.31 1.15 -0.07
C ALA A 193 17.79 1.94 -1.29
N ASN A 194 17.86 3.27 -1.27
CA ASN A 194 17.29 4.17 -2.29
C ASN A 194 15.85 3.79 -2.68
N PRO A 195 14.90 3.80 -1.73
CA PRO A 195 13.62 3.14 -1.84
C PRO A 195 12.71 3.76 -2.89
N LEU A 196 11.85 2.92 -3.44
CA LEU A 196 10.73 3.31 -4.28
C LEU A 196 9.44 3.06 -3.50
N LEU A 197 8.56 4.07 -3.44
CA LEU A 197 7.20 3.89 -2.94
C LEU A 197 6.30 3.52 -4.10
N VAL A 198 5.63 2.38 -3.97
CA VAL A 198 4.76 1.82 -5.01
C VAL A 198 3.35 1.72 -4.47
N ARG A 199 2.39 2.20 -5.27
CA ARG A 199 0.96 2.10 -5.00
C ARG A 199 0.30 1.33 -6.14
N VAL A 200 -0.54 0.38 -5.80
CA VAL A 200 -1.23 -0.50 -6.73
C VAL A 200 -2.73 -0.46 -6.44
N LEU A 201 -3.54 -0.25 -7.49
CA LEU A 201 -4.99 -0.19 -7.42
C LEU A 201 -5.58 -1.18 -8.43
N ALA A 202 -6.39 -2.14 -8.00
CA ALA A 202 -7.02 -3.09 -8.92
C ALA A 202 -7.84 -2.35 -9.99
N LYS A 203 -7.92 -2.87 -11.23
CA LYS A 203 -8.82 -2.33 -12.26
C LYS A 203 -10.28 -2.67 -11.95
N SER A 204 -10.52 -3.84 -11.38
CA SER A 204 -11.81 -4.29 -10.86
C SER A 204 -12.19 -3.58 -9.55
N TRP A 205 -13.50 -3.52 -9.27
CA TRP A 205 -14.09 -3.16 -7.98
C TRP A 205 -14.47 -4.39 -7.13
N GLU A 206 -14.41 -5.57 -7.74
CA GLU A 206 -14.70 -6.85 -7.08
C GLU A 206 -13.51 -7.34 -6.24
N GLU A 207 -13.78 -8.33 -5.40
CA GLU A 207 -12.75 -9.03 -4.64
C GLU A 207 -11.65 -9.54 -5.58
N THR A 208 -10.41 -9.17 -5.28
CA THR A 208 -9.23 -9.49 -6.08
C THR A 208 -8.06 -9.70 -5.14
N ASP A 209 -7.35 -10.82 -5.28
CA ASP A 209 -6.07 -11.06 -4.58
C ASP A 209 -4.97 -10.22 -5.21
N LEU A 210 -4.92 -8.94 -4.82
CA LEU A 210 -3.97 -7.98 -5.36
C LEU A 210 -2.52 -8.35 -4.96
N GLN A 211 -2.35 -9.03 -3.83
CA GLN A 211 -1.04 -9.50 -3.38
C GLN A 211 -0.50 -10.56 -4.35
N ALA A 212 -1.31 -11.54 -4.73
CA ALA A 212 -0.92 -12.55 -5.72
C ALA A 212 -0.65 -11.94 -7.11
N LEU A 213 -1.41 -10.93 -7.53
CA LEU A 213 -1.16 -10.25 -8.80
C LEU A 213 0.20 -9.53 -8.82
N VAL A 214 0.53 -8.82 -7.74
CA VAL A 214 1.83 -8.14 -7.59
C VAL A 214 2.97 -9.15 -7.48
N GLU A 215 2.78 -10.23 -6.74
CA GLU A 215 3.73 -11.36 -6.67
C GLU A 215 4.01 -11.93 -8.07
N ASN A 216 2.96 -12.21 -8.85
CA ASN A 216 3.09 -12.71 -10.22
C ASN A 216 3.85 -11.74 -11.12
N ALA A 217 3.63 -10.42 -10.99
CA ALA A 217 4.39 -9.42 -11.72
C ALA A 217 5.89 -9.43 -11.36
N ALA A 218 6.22 -9.64 -10.08
CA ALA A 218 7.59 -9.78 -9.62
C ALA A 218 8.26 -11.04 -10.20
N ILE A 219 7.54 -12.17 -10.19
CA ILE A 219 8.02 -13.43 -10.77
C ILE A 219 8.28 -13.27 -12.28
N ARG A 220 7.38 -12.64 -13.04
CA ARG A 220 7.57 -12.38 -14.48
C ARG A 220 8.80 -11.52 -14.76
N ALA A 221 9.09 -10.53 -13.91
CA ALA A 221 10.29 -9.70 -14.01
C ALA A 221 11.59 -10.44 -13.61
N GLY A 222 11.48 -11.62 -13.01
CA GLY A 222 12.57 -12.45 -12.52
C GLY A 222 13.02 -12.14 -11.10
N VAL A 223 12.23 -11.42 -10.30
CA VAL A 223 12.51 -11.19 -8.87
C VAL A 223 12.44 -12.54 -8.15
N GLN A 224 13.48 -12.84 -7.37
CA GLN A 224 13.55 -14.05 -6.55
C GLN A 224 13.19 -13.71 -5.09
N PRO A 225 12.66 -14.66 -4.31
CA PRO A 225 12.39 -14.46 -2.89
C PRO A 225 13.69 -14.48 -2.07
N LEU A 226 14.38 -13.34 -1.98
CA LEU A 226 15.70 -13.20 -1.34
C LEU A 226 15.65 -12.78 0.14
N TYR A 227 14.45 -12.50 0.65
CA TYR A 227 14.21 -12.01 2.00
C TYR A 227 13.40 -12.97 2.85
N ALA A 228 13.30 -14.24 2.44
CA ALA A 228 12.57 -15.28 3.16
C ALA A 228 12.83 -15.19 4.67
N ASP A 229 11.76 -15.33 5.44
CA ASP A 229 11.84 -15.27 6.91
C ASP A 229 12.94 -16.22 7.38
N ALA A 230 13.82 -15.72 8.26
CA ALA A 230 14.77 -16.61 8.90
C ALA A 230 13.91 -17.60 9.68
N ALA A 231 13.93 -18.88 9.30
CA ALA A 231 13.23 -19.90 10.05
C ALA A 231 13.65 -19.75 11.51
N ASP A 232 12.68 -19.57 12.41
CA ASP A 232 12.93 -19.41 13.84
C ASP A 232 13.86 -20.56 14.28
N GLU A 233 15.13 -20.23 14.59
CA GLU A 233 16.08 -21.14 15.25
C GLU A 233 15.66 -21.38 16.71
#